data_AF-A0AAW2YTP0-F1
#
_entry.id   AF-A0AAW2YTP0-F1
#
_cell.length_a   1.000
_cell.length_b   1.000
_cell.length_c   1.000
_cell.angle_alpha   90.00
_cell.angle_beta   90.00
_cell.angle_gamma   90.00
#
_symmetry.space_group_name_H-M   'P 1'
#
loop_
_entity.id
_entity.type
_entity.pdbx_description
1 polymer ?
#
loop_
_entity_poly.entity_id
_entity_poly.type
_entity_poly.pdbx_seq_one_letter_code
_entity_poly.pdbx_strand_id
1 'polypeptide(L)'
;MRNEIRAAAAWWGKQIEKKINSEVQVQNFVSILENELEVKLLGHWYEDEPVRGSGYRAILVDELQTDDLLLRVARTCNIPKKDFEDAMPRPVVMFIDPSRVCVKKLDSKGYEYAMVYVNGMDYSNVEARERTPSPTPQNKLNNLPVQQTVMA
;
A
#
# COMPACT_ATOMS: atom_id res chain seq x y z
N MET A 1 -5.93 -12.35 -1.54
CA MET A 1 -6.97 -11.32 -1.29
C MET A 1 -7.11 -10.90 0.18
N ARG A 2 -7.45 -11.80 1.12
CA ARG A 2 -7.78 -11.40 2.51
C ARG A 2 -6.63 -10.72 3.26
N ASN A 3 -5.40 -11.20 3.10
CA ASN A 3 -4.24 -10.62 3.78
C ASN A 3 -3.90 -9.23 3.23
N GLU A 4 -4.07 -9.04 1.92
CA GLU A 4 -3.91 -7.77 1.22
C GLU A 4 -4.94 -6.75 1.71
N ILE A 5 -6.21 -7.15 1.84
CA ILE A 5 -7.27 -6.30 2.38
C ILE A 5 -6.97 -5.87 3.81
N ARG A 6 -6.57 -6.81 4.68
CA ARG A 6 -6.20 -6.51 6.08
C ARG A 6 -5.06 -5.50 6.16
N ALA A 7 -3.99 -5.73 5.41
CA ALA A 7 -2.85 -4.83 5.38
C ALA A 7 -3.23 -3.44 4.85
N ALA A 8 -4.06 -3.37 3.81
CA ALA A 8 -4.59 -2.12 3.28
C ALA A 8 -5.44 -1.36 4.31
N ALA A 9 -6.38 -2.04 4.96
CA ALA A 9 -7.26 -1.45 5.96
C ALA A 9 -6.47 -0.96 7.19
N ALA A 10 -5.53 -1.77 7.69
CA ALA A 10 -4.64 -1.39 8.78
C ALA A 10 -3.80 -0.15 8.44
N TRP A 11 -3.27 -0.06 7.22
CA TRP A 11 -2.51 1.11 6.79
C TRP A 11 -3.35 2.39 6.77
N TRP A 12 -4.61 2.32 6.30
CA TRP A 12 -5.54 3.46 6.35
C TRP A 12 -5.95 3.83 7.78
N GLY A 13 -6.18 2.83 8.64
CA GLY A 13 -6.40 3.02 10.08
C GLY A 13 -5.28 3.84 10.72
N LYS A 14 -4.03 3.46 10.45
CA LYS A 14 -2.84 4.20 10.90
C LYS A 14 -2.79 5.65 10.41
N GLN A 15 -3.39 5.96 9.25
CA GLN A 15 -3.44 7.35 8.78
C GLN A 15 -4.40 8.20 9.61
N ILE A 16 -5.57 7.65 9.96
CA ILE A 16 -6.59 8.40 10.71
C ILE A 16 -6.24 8.58 12.18
N GLU A 17 -5.47 7.67 12.78
CA GLU A 17 -4.94 7.79 14.15
C GLU A 17 -4.18 9.10 14.39
N LYS A 18 -3.65 9.73 13.34
CA LYS A 18 -2.97 11.03 13.42
C LYS A 18 -3.86 12.18 13.89
N LYS A 19 -5.19 12.04 13.78
CA LYS A 19 -6.19 13.05 14.18
C LYS A 19 -7.30 12.47 15.05
N ILE A 20 -7.65 11.21 14.84
CA ILE A 20 -8.75 10.55 15.53
C ILE A 20 -8.20 9.84 16.76
N ASN A 21 -8.47 10.40 17.95
CA ASN A 21 -7.96 9.89 19.22
C ASN A 21 -8.77 8.73 19.81
N SER A 22 -9.91 8.38 19.21
CA SER A 22 -10.75 7.28 19.69
C SER A 22 -10.30 5.96 19.09
N GLU A 23 -9.65 5.12 19.91
CA GLU A 23 -9.24 3.77 19.51
C GLU A 23 -10.41 2.93 18.98
N VAL A 24 -11.58 3.04 19.61
CA VAL A 24 -12.80 2.34 19.16
C VAL A 24 -13.23 2.79 17.76
N GLN A 25 -13.17 4.09 17.45
CA GLN A 25 -13.51 4.57 16.12
C GLN A 25 -12.53 4.07 15.06
N VAL A 26 -11.23 4.03 15.38
CA VAL A 26 -10.20 3.53 14.48
C VAL A 26 -10.37 2.02 14.24
N GLN A 27 -10.57 1.23 15.28
CA GLN A 27 -10.80 -0.22 15.18
C GLN A 27 -12.07 -0.52 14.35
N ASN A 28 -13.16 0.22 14.58
CA ASN A 28 -14.37 0.11 13.78
C ASN A 28 -14.11 0.48 12.31
N PHE A 29 -13.35 1.55 12.05
CA PHE A 29 -13.00 1.97 10.70
C PHE A 29 -12.23 0.87 9.96
N VAL A 30 -11.21 0.28 10.59
CA VAL A 30 -10.43 -0.83 10.00
C VAL A 30 -11.35 -2.02 9.70
N SER A 31 -12.13 -2.47 10.68
CA SER A 31 -13.01 -3.64 10.51
C SER A 31 -14.06 -3.44 9.42
N ILE A 32 -14.69 -2.26 9.36
CA ILE A 32 -15.71 -1.97 8.34
C ILE A 32 -15.05 -1.82 6.95
N LEU A 33 -13.87 -1.19 6.86
CA LEU A 33 -13.14 -1.07 5.60
C LEU A 33 -12.72 -2.43 5.05
N GLU A 34 -12.31 -3.38 5.89
CA GLU A 34 -12.02 -4.76 5.46
C GLU A 34 -13.25 -5.39 4.78
N ASN A 35 -14.43 -5.30 5.42
CA ASN A 35 -15.66 -5.87 4.88
C ASN A 35 -16.08 -5.22 3.56
N GLU A 36 -16.03 -3.88 3.49
CA GLU A 36 -16.40 -3.15 2.27
C GLU A 36 -15.42 -3.45 1.12
N LEU A 37 -14.14 -3.66 1.41
CA LEU A 37 -13.16 -4.10 0.42
C LEU A 37 -13.41 -5.54 -0.02
N GLU A 38 -13.74 -6.47 0.88
CA GLU A 38 -14.10 -7.83 0.46
C GLU A 38 -15.27 -7.82 -0.54
N VAL A 39 -16.27 -6.96 -0.32
CA VAL A 39 -17.39 -6.78 -1.24
C VAL A 39 -16.96 -6.09 -2.54
N LYS A 40 -16.25 -4.96 -2.47
CA LYS A 40 -15.78 -4.21 -3.65
C LYS A 40 -14.95 -5.09 -4.58
N LEU A 41 -14.04 -5.88 -4.03
CA LEU A 41 -13.04 -6.62 -4.81
C LEU A 41 -13.56 -7.95 -5.38
N LEU A 42 -14.77 -8.38 -4.97
CA LEU A 42 -15.39 -9.61 -5.47
C LEU A 42 -15.59 -9.55 -6.99
N GLY A 43 -15.21 -10.63 -7.69
CA GLY A 43 -15.25 -10.71 -9.15
C GLY A 43 -14.20 -9.87 -9.89
N HIS A 44 -13.36 -9.13 -9.17
CA HIS A 44 -12.30 -8.28 -9.73
C HIS A 44 -10.90 -8.65 -9.21
N TRP A 45 -10.72 -9.90 -8.78
CA TRP A 45 -9.47 -10.44 -8.25
C TRP A 45 -8.94 -11.54 -9.18
N TYR A 46 -7.76 -11.32 -9.77
CA TYR A 46 -7.18 -12.20 -10.80
C TYR A 46 -5.76 -12.61 -10.40
N GLU A 47 -5.60 -13.75 -9.72
CA GLU A 47 -4.28 -14.22 -9.24
C GLU A 47 -3.27 -14.43 -10.39
N ASP A 48 -3.72 -14.96 -11.53
CA ASP A 48 -2.87 -15.22 -12.69
C ASP A 48 -2.47 -13.95 -13.46
N GLU A 49 -3.27 -12.89 -13.35
CA GLU A 49 -3.02 -11.60 -13.99
C GLU A 49 -3.22 -10.44 -13.00
N PRO A 50 -2.30 -10.25 -12.03
CA PRO A 50 -2.51 -9.33 -10.91
C PRO A 50 -2.78 -7.88 -11.34
N VAL A 51 -2.24 -7.45 -12.48
CA VAL A 51 -2.43 -6.08 -13.00
C VAL A 51 -3.85 -5.86 -13.54
N ARG A 52 -4.54 -6.92 -13.98
CA ARG A 52 -5.91 -6.82 -14.48
C ARG A 52 -6.83 -6.33 -13.36
N GLY A 53 -7.58 -5.26 -13.63
CA GLY A 53 -8.48 -4.66 -12.64
C GLY A 53 -7.79 -3.83 -11.54
N SER A 54 -6.46 -3.63 -11.58
CA SER A 54 -5.74 -2.90 -10.53
C SER A 54 -6.30 -1.48 -10.29
N GLY A 55 -6.63 -0.75 -11.36
CA GLY A 55 -7.25 0.57 -11.24
C GLY A 55 -8.63 0.57 -10.57
N TYR A 56 -9.42 -0.50 -10.74
CA TYR A 56 -10.71 -0.66 -10.06
C TYR A 56 -10.53 -0.92 -8.55
N ARG A 57 -9.51 -1.72 -8.20
CA ARG A 57 -9.18 -2.06 -6.81
C ARG A 57 -8.47 -0.93 -6.07
N ALA A 58 -7.92 0.04 -6.80
CA ALA A 58 -7.21 1.16 -6.21
C ALA A 58 -8.14 2.02 -5.33
N ILE A 59 -7.53 2.67 -4.33
CA ILE A 59 -8.14 3.70 -3.51
C ILE A 59 -7.37 4.99 -3.75
N LEU A 60 -8.05 6.01 -4.26
CA LEU A 60 -7.45 7.30 -4.61
C LEU A 60 -7.84 8.38 -3.62
N VAL A 61 -6.85 9.05 -3.06
CA VAL A 61 -7.03 10.30 -2.33
C VAL A 61 -6.19 11.35 -3.05
N ASP A 62 -6.81 12.11 -3.93
CA ASP A 62 -6.12 13.17 -4.68
C ASP A 62 -6.06 14.48 -3.86
N GLU A 63 -5.66 15.57 -4.53
CA GLU A 63 -5.52 16.88 -3.89
C GLU A 63 -6.86 17.50 -3.44
N LEU A 64 -7.98 17.14 -4.08
CA LEU A 64 -9.29 17.75 -3.90
C LEU A 64 -10.31 16.79 -3.30
N GLN A 65 -10.19 15.49 -3.59
CA GLN A 65 -11.19 14.47 -3.34
C GLN A 65 -10.60 13.28 -2.59
N THR A 66 -11.40 12.74 -1.67
CA THR A 66 -11.16 11.46 -1.00
C THR A 66 -12.06 10.42 -1.63
N ASP A 67 -11.53 9.20 -1.84
CA ASP A 67 -12.32 8.05 -2.29
C ASP A 67 -13.64 7.91 -1.51
N ASP A 68 -14.75 7.78 -2.23
CA ASP A 68 -16.08 7.67 -1.62
C ASP A 68 -16.21 6.45 -0.70
N LEU A 69 -15.48 5.36 -0.96
CA LEU A 69 -15.43 4.21 -0.06
C LEU A 69 -14.95 4.64 1.32
N LEU A 70 -13.83 5.35 1.39
CA LEU A 70 -13.24 5.82 2.64
C LEU A 70 -14.19 6.77 3.39
N LEU A 71 -14.82 7.70 2.68
CA LEU A 71 -15.79 8.64 3.26
C LEU A 71 -17.03 7.93 3.82
N ARG A 72 -17.55 6.90 3.13
CA ARG A 72 -18.69 6.11 3.63
C ARG A 72 -18.33 5.32 4.88
N VAL A 73 -17.16 4.69 4.93
CA VAL A 73 -16.70 3.96 6.11
C VAL A 73 -16.51 4.91 7.29
N ALA A 74 -15.85 6.06 7.08
CA ALA A 74 -15.65 7.07 8.11
C ALA A 74 -16.99 7.56 8.70
N ARG A 75 -17.97 7.85 7.84
CA ARG A 75 -19.33 8.23 8.26
C ARG A 75 -19.99 7.15 9.11
N THR A 76 -19.87 5.88 8.71
CA THR A 76 -20.42 4.73 9.44
C THR A 76 -19.79 4.59 10.83
N CYS A 77 -18.53 4.97 10.98
CA CYS A 77 -17.80 4.96 12.24
C CYS A 77 -18.00 6.23 13.08
N ASN A 78 -18.93 7.10 12.70
CA ASN A 78 -19.19 8.40 13.32
C ASN A 78 -17.95 9.31 13.38
N ILE A 79 -17.04 9.18 12.40
CA ILE A 79 -15.87 10.07 12.29
C ILE A 79 -16.29 11.32 11.50
N PRO A 80 -16.12 12.53 12.04
CA PRO A 80 -16.47 13.76 11.32
C PRO A 80 -15.70 13.86 10.01
N LYS A 81 -16.39 14.20 8.92
CA LYS A 81 -15.80 14.26 7.57
C LYS A 81 -14.54 15.13 7.55
N LYS A 82 -14.59 16.31 8.17
CA LYS A 82 -13.46 17.26 8.22
C LYS A 82 -12.24 16.64 8.90
N ASP A 83 -12.43 16.03 10.08
CA ASP A 83 -11.32 15.43 10.83
C ASP A 83 -10.71 14.24 10.09
N PHE A 84 -11.57 13.44 9.42
CA PHE A 84 -11.12 12.36 8.55
C PHE A 84 -10.29 12.90 7.38
N GLU A 85 -10.79 13.92 6.68
CA GLU A 85 -10.12 14.51 5.53
C GLU A 85 -8.80 15.19 5.90
N ASP A 86 -8.71 15.83 7.08
CA ASP A 86 -7.51 16.45 7.64
C ASP A 86 -6.44 15.41 8.07
N ALA A 87 -6.85 14.16 8.31
CA ALA A 87 -5.94 13.06 8.68
C ALA A 87 -5.34 12.35 7.46
N MET A 88 -6.04 12.39 6.32
CA MET A 88 -5.64 11.64 5.12
C MET A 88 -4.30 12.12 4.56
N PRO A 89 -3.39 11.20 4.19
CA PRO A 89 -2.26 11.56 3.35
C PRO A 89 -2.77 11.96 1.96
N ARG A 90 -2.24 13.06 1.42
CA ARG A 90 -2.57 13.54 0.08
C ARG A 90 -1.32 14.08 -0.63
N PRO A 91 -1.26 13.99 -1.98
CA PRO A 91 -2.07 13.13 -2.83
C PRO A 91 -1.47 11.71 -2.90
N VAL A 92 -2.28 10.67 -2.69
CA VAL A 92 -1.83 9.26 -2.72
C VAL A 92 -2.81 8.35 -3.45
N VAL A 93 -2.28 7.30 -4.04
CA VAL A 93 -3.05 6.14 -4.51
C VAL A 93 -2.53 4.87 -3.85
N MET A 94 -3.44 4.05 -3.33
CA MET A 94 -3.14 2.70 -2.86
C MET A 94 -3.61 1.70 -3.91
N PHE A 95 -2.72 0.79 -4.33
CA PHE A 95 -3.04 -0.37 -5.14
C PHE A 95 -3.16 -1.60 -4.24
N ILE A 96 -4.27 -2.34 -4.37
CA ILE A 96 -4.56 -3.57 -3.64
C ILE A 96 -4.63 -4.69 -4.67
N ASP A 97 -3.49 -5.28 -5.01
CA ASP A 97 -3.34 -6.30 -6.05
C ASP A 97 -3.05 -7.67 -5.42
N PRO A 98 -3.32 -8.78 -6.14
CA PRO A 98 -2.85 -10.11 -5.75
C PRO A 98 -1.38 -10.11 -5.36
N SER A 99 -1.10 -10.62 -4.16
CA SER A 99 0.24 -10.72 -3.58
C SER A 99 0.97 -9.39 -3.33
N ARG A 100 0.34 -8.23 -3.57
CA ARG A 100 0.99 -6.91 -3.40
C ARG A 100 0.00 -5.79 -3.05
N VAL A 101 0.27 -5.10 -1.94
CA VAL A 101 -0.34 -3.81 -1.61
C VAL A 101 0.74 -2.76 -1.55
N CYS A 102 0.55 -1.64 -2.25
CA CYS A 102 1.49 -0.54 -2.22
C CYS A 102 0.80 0.83 -2.32
N VAL A 103 1.49 1.86 -1.84
CA VAL A 103 1.04 3.25 -1.88
C VAL A 103 2.04 4.06 -2.70
N LYS A 104 1.53 4.89 -3.61
CA LYS A 104 2.31 5.86 -4.36
C LYS A 104 1.86 7.28 -3.99
N LYS A 105 2.83 8.14 -3.65
CA LYS A 105 2.60 9.59 -3.56
C LYS A 105 2.57 10.18 -4.97
N LEU A 106 1.49 10.88 -5.29
CA LEU A 106 1.24 11.37 -6.65
C LEU A 106 2.00 12.66 -6.97
N ASP A 107 2.44 13.40 -5.95
CA ASP A 107 3.28 14.59 -6.05
C ASP A 107 4.79 14.28 -6.15
N SER A 108 5.17 13.01 -5.96
CA SER A 108 6.57 12.60 -6.02
C SER A 108 7.06 12.50 -7.48
N LYS A 109 8.26 13.04 -7.75
CA LYS A 109 8.89 12.97 -9.09
C LYS A 109 9.37 11.56 -9.48
N GLY A 110 9.34 10.61 -8.54
CA GLY A 110 9.86 9.25 -8.71
C GLY A 110 8.77 8.19 -8.93
N TYR A 111 9.21 6.99 -9.27
CA TYR A 111 8.35 5.80 -9.36
C TYR A 111 8.35 5.00 -8.05
N GLU A 112 8.57 5.66 -6.92
CA GLU A 112 8.72 4.99 -5.64
C GLU A 112 7.37 4.57 -5.06
N TYR A 113 7.28 3.29 -4.72
CA TYR A 113 6.13 2.70 -4.05
C TYR A 113 6.50 2.36 -2.60
N ALA A 114 5.73 2.87 -1.65
CA ALA A 114 5.74 2.36 -0.28
C ALA A 114 5.05 1.00 -0.27
N MET A 115 5.78 -0.06 0.07
CA MET A 115 5.20 -1.40 0.15
C MET A 115 4.45 -1.53 1.47
N VAL A 116 3.19 -1.97 1.39
CA VAL A 116 2.30 -2.22 2.53
C VAL A 116 2.16 -3.73 2.74
N TYR A 117 2.16 -4.52 1.67
CA TYR A 117 2.15 -5.98 1.73
C TYR A 117 2.82 -6.56 0.49
N VAL A 118 3.64 -7.59 0.62
CA VAL A 118 4.21 -8.34 -0.53
C VAL A 118 4.40 -9.81 -0.16
N ASN A 119 3.82 -10.74 -0.93
CA ASN A 119 4.08 -12.18 -0.83
C ASN A 119 4.05 -12.75 0.60
N GLY A 120 3.02 -12.43 1.38
CA GLY A 120 2.89 -12.88 2.78
C GLY A 120 3.55 -11.96 3.82
N MET A 121 4.36 -10.99 3.39
CA MET A 121 5.02 -10.04 4.29
C MET A 121 4.18 -8.79 4.46
N ASP A 122 3.78 -8.49 5.70
CA ASP A 122 2.99 -7.31 6.07
C ASP A 122 3.90 -6.18 6.60
N TYR A 123 3.78 -5.00 5.97
CA TYR A 123 4.51 -3.78 6.28
C TYR A 123 3.58 -2.62 6.68
N SER A 124 2.27 -2.85 6.84
CA SER A 124 1.26 -1.83 7.13
C SER A 124 1.60 -0.97 8.36
N ASN A 125 2.25 -1.58 9.36
CA ASN A 125 2.65 -0.91 10.60
C ASN A 125 4.04 -0.30 10.56
N VAL A 126 4.85 -0.56 9.54
CA VAL A 126 6.22 -0.07 9.43
C VAL A 126 6.18 1.40 9.01
N GLU A 127 6.78 2.29 9.81
CA GLU A 127 7.02 3.66 9.36
C GLU A 127 7.94 3.62 8.15
N ALA A 128 7.68 4.45 7.14
CA ALA A 128 8.53 4.56 5.97
C ALA A 128 9.90 5.11 6.39
N ARG A 129 10.78 4.22 6.89
CA ARG A 129 12.19 4.54 7.10
C ARG A 129 12.73 5.00 5.76
N GLU A 130 13.40 6.15 5.76
CA GLU A 130 14.15 6.68 4.63
C GLU A 130 14.96 5.54 4.00
N ARG A 131 14.49 5.04 2.86
CA ARG A 131 15.20 4.01 2.13
C ARG A 131 16.35 4.73 1.45
N THR A 132 17.53 4.67 2.05
CA THR A 132 18.77 4.90 1.30
C THR A 132 18.74 3.96 0.09
N PRO A 133 19.05 4.45 -1.13
CA PRO A 133 19.05 3.59 -2.29
C PRO A 133 20.05 2.46 -2.06
N SER A 134 19.60 1.22 -2.21
CA SER A 134 20.50 0.08 -2.24
C SER A 134 21.53 0.31 -3.37
N PRO A 135 22.83 0.06 -3.13
CA PRO A 135 23.82 0.26 -4.17
C PRO A 135 23.48 -0.64 -5.35
N THR A 136 23.30 -0.02 -6.51
CA THR A 136 23.20 -0.67 -7.81
C THR A 136 24.28 -1.76 -7.91
N PRO A 137 24.01 -2.96 -8.47
CA PRO A 137 25.06 -3.96 -8.67
C PRO A 137 26.06 -3.44 -9.72
N GLN A 138 27.08 -2.72 -9.27
CA GLN A 138 28.24 -2.38 -10.09
C GLN A 138 29.21 -3.56 -10.07
N ASN A 139 29.43 -4.12 -11.27
CA ASN A 139 30.54 -4.99 -11.66
C ASN A 139 30.71 -6.33 -10.91
N LYS A 140 30.02 -7.36 -11.41
CA LYS A 140 30.58 -8.72 -11.46
C LYS A 140 31.13 -9.02 -12.86
N LEU A 141 32.09 -8.22 -13.31
CA LEU A 141 32.93 -8.57 -14.45
C LEU A 141 34.35 -8.13 -14.10
N ASN A 142 35.00 -8.91 -13.24
CA ASN A 142 36.45 -8.93 -13.00
C ASN A 142 36.71 -9.97 -11.90
N ASN A 143 36.65 -11.24 -12.28
CA ASN A 143 37.34 -12.35 -11.63
C ASN A 143 37.07 -13.63 -12.44
N LEU A 144 37.74 -13.73 -13.59
CA LEU A 144 38.01 -15.02 -14.21
C LEU A 144 39.48 -15.35 -13.89
N PRO A 145 39.79 -16.52 -13.29
CA PRO A 145 41.17 -16.93 -13.10
C PRO A 145 41.79 -17.26 -14.45
N VAL A 146 42.97 -16.68 -14.71
CA VAL A 146 43.85 -17.05 -15.83
C VAL A 146 44.25 -18.51 -15.62
N GLN A 147 43.77 -19.43 -16.46
CA GLN A 147 44.30 -20.78 -16.51
C GLN A 147 45.73 -20.72 -17.06
N GLN A 148 46.71 -21.02 -16.20
CA GLN A 148 48.06 -21.35 -16.62
C GLN A 148 48.05 -22.69 -17.36
N THR A 149 48.35 -22.66 -18.65
CA THR A 149 48.73 -23.83 -19.42
C THR A 149 50.14 -24.28 -19.00
N VAL A 150 50.25 -25.49 -18.46
CA VAL A 150 51.48 -26.29 -18.39
C VAL A 150 51.16 -27.65 -19.01
N MET A 151 51.57 -27.87 -20.27
CA MET A 151 52.79 -28.55 -20.73
C MET A 151 52.58 -30.06 -21.00
N ALA A 152 52.74 -30.43 -22.26
CA ALA A 152 53.45 -31.62 -22.71
C ALA A 152 54.08 -31.31 -24.08
#